data_AF-A8XYJ5-F1
#
_entry.id   AF-A8XYJ5-F1
#
_cell.length_a   1.000
_cell.length_b   1.000
_cell.length_c   1.000
_cell.angle_alpha   90.00
_cell.angle_beta   90.00
_cell.angle_gamma   90.00
#
_symmetry.space_group_name_H-M   'P 1'
#
loop_
_entity.id
_entity.type
_entity.pdbx_description
1 polymer ?
#
loop_
_entity_poly.entity_id
_entity_poly.type
_entity_poly.pdbx_seq_one_letter_code
_entity_poly.pdbx_strand_id
1 'polypeptide(L)'
;MVFRKYRAVKQWGKMDTRIFKEIYNSRNKRKMPAFEVPEAVKALGVPIFEPNEVFTFSNRKNLVEQAREEADFEVRFLEQLHPLQKNHPAYIFEGAEPMSDGISQAALLTRSVVRNGLPETILHNSAAKLEIDEEMVRDSILHGERYNPTLEKLPERFDPVMFWIRHHRLHGTPVIKRNNIILNNLLRHVILGGLRTQALEHSFQVNRDSPLSVYLSGGQYFSKTPLVLRAQPHLTVQSLNSTVTMPWAGPIDVQSASAEPLPDIYPISPVIDFETDTIYNDDLLLTRSEQQTHVHSVLWSREQDQKYPWTSEQNMANAILTTYAAAVAEATRNGATEMKKPILVRGVQLVNGRLDLVAMQLNTLKPTENGDNAEKNIVWIEKGLRLYKPKPYYDQMEVVEKLDMNVFHKFVALMVGFGAPHAH
;
A
#
# COMPACT_ATOMS: atom_id res chain seq x y z
N MET A 1 -20.75 14.06 -11.18
CA MET A 1 -20.48 14.66 -9.84
C MET A 1 -20.06 13.53 -8.92
N VAL A 2 -18.75 13.44 -8.68
CA VAL A 2 -18.14 12.47 -7.75
C VAL A 2 -18.58 12.84 -6.33
N PHE A 3 -18.93 11.84 -5.52
CA PHE A 3 -19.20 12.03 -4.10
C PHE A 3 -17.91 12.48 -3.41
N ARG A 4 -17.63 13.79 -3.47
CA ARG A 4 -16.68 14.46 -2.58
C ARG A 4 -17.05 14.02 -1.16
N LYS A 5 -16.07 13.56 -0.38
CA LYS A 5 -16.25 13.18 1.04
C LYS A 5 -16.90 14.36 1.80
N TYR A 6 -18.22 14.47 1.75
CA TYR A 6 -18.99 15.14 2.77
C TYR A 6 -18.92 14.20 3.96
N ARG A 7 -17.87 14.39 4.76
CA ARG A 7 -17.86 13.86 6.11
C ARG A 7 -19.12 14.45 6.74
N ALA A 8 -20.11 13.61 7.04
CA ALA A 8 -21.26 14.06 7.81
C ALA A 8 -20.72 14.85 8.99
N VAL A 9 -21.14 16.11 9.12
CA VAL A 9 -20.82 16.91 10.30
C VAL A 9 -21.30 16.04 11.45
N LYS A 10 -20.36 15.43 12.18
CA LYS A 10 -20.70 14.71 13.41
C LYS A 10 -21.60 15.67 14.17
N GLN A 11 -22.77 15.21 14.60
CA GLN A 11 -23.66 15.99 15.47
C GLN A 11 -22.94 16.48 16.74
N TRP A 12 -21.72 16.00 17.01
CA TRP A 12 -20.71 16.66 17.84
C TRP A 12 -19.74 17.45 16.95
N GLY A 13 -20.00 18.76 16.84
CA GLY A 13 -19.17 19.67 16.04
C GLY A 13 -17.71 19.70 16.53
N LYS A 14 -16.81 20.14 15.65
CA LYS A 14 -15.38 20.43 15.95
C LYS A 14 -15.20 21.27 17.22
N MET A 15 -16.18 22.11 17.57
CA MET A 15 -16.19 22.98 18.74
C MET A 15 -16.20 22.19 20.08
N ASP A 16 -16.95 21.10 20.20
CA ASP A 16 -17.05 20.35 21.47
C ASP A 16 -15.83 19.47 21.75
N THR A 17 -15.11 19.06 20.70
CA THR A 17 -13.92 18.21 20.87
C THR A 17 -12.74 18.96 21.47
N ARG A 18 -12.66 20.29 21.31
CA ARG A 18 -11.53 21.06 21.84
C ARG A 18 -11.59 21.15 23.37
N ILE A 19 -12.77 21.45 23.91
CA ILE A 19 -13.01 21.50 25.35
C ILE A 19 -12.81 20.10 25.97
N PHE A 20 -13.35 19.05 25.34
CA PHE A 20 -13.12 17.68 25.81
C PHE A 20 -11.65 17.27 25.75
N LYS A 21 -10.91 17.65 24.70
CA LYS A 21 -9.46 17.42 24.60
C LYS A 21 -8.69 18.20 25.65
N GLU A 22 -9.09 19.44 25.96
CA GLU A 22 -8.47 20.24 27.02
C GLU A 22 -8.76 19.66 28.41
N ILE A 23 -10.00 19.24 28.69
CA ILE A 23 -10.38 18.55 29.94
C ILE A 23 -9.62 17.23 30.07
N TYR A 24 -9.53 16.45 29.00
CA TYR A 24 -8.81 15.17 28.97
C TYR A 24 -7.30 15.37 29.13
N ASN A 25 -6.70 16.35 28.43
CA ASN A 25 -5.31 16.73 28.60
C ASN A 25 -5.02 17.23 30.01
N SER A 26 -5.91 18.05 30.59
CA SER A 26 -5.82 18.46 31.99
C SER A 26 -5.89 17.25 32.92
N ARG A 27 -6.81 16.30 32.68
CA ARG A 27 -6.92 15.07 33.47
C ARG A 27 -5.68 14.18 33.35
N ASN A 28 -5.12 14.00 32.16
CA ASN A 28 -3.90 13.21 31.96
C ASN A 28 -2.65 13.90 32.52
N LYS A 29 -2.60 15.24 32.49
CA LYS A 29 -1.53 16.04 33.11
C LYS A 29 -1.63 16.08 34.64
N ARG A 30 -2.82 15.88 35.21
CA ARG A 30 -3.01 15.71 36.65
C ARG A 30 -2.37 14.39 37.06
N LYS A 31 -1.11 14.45 37.46
CA LYS A 31 -0.51 13.39 38.28
C LYS A 31 -1.20 13.42 39.64
N MET A 32 -1.43 12.25 40.24
CA MET A 32 -1.81 12.23 41.65
C MET A 32 -0.71 12.99 42.41
N PRO A 33 -1.07 13.94 43.28
CA PRO A 33 -0.07 14.57 44.13
C PRO A 33 0.66 13.47 44.90
N ALA A 34 1.96 13.66 45.14
CA ALA A 34 2.69 12.78 46.03
C ALA A 34 1.92 12.69 47.36
N PHE A 35 1.83 11.50 47.94
CA PHE A 35 1.14 11.34 49.21
C PHE A 35 1.88 12.13 50.28
N GLU A 36 1.25 13.19 50.78
CA GLU A 36 1.76 13.97 51.90
C GLU A 36 1.15 13.42 53.20
N VAL A 37 2.01 13.05 54.14
CA VAL A 37 1.55 12.60 55.47
C VAL A 37 0.84 13.76 56.17
N PRO A 38 -0.41 13.58 56.64
CA PRO A 38 -1.14 14.61 57.39
C PRO A 38 -0.39 15.08 58.64
N GLU A 39 -0.45 16.38 58.93
CA GLU A 39 0.27 17.01 60.05
C GLU A 39 -0.10 16.40 61.41
N ALA A 40 -1.36 16.00 61.60
CA ALA A 40 -1.83 15.33 62.80
C ALA A 40 -1.10 13.99 63.05
N VAL A 41 -0.73 13.26 61.98
CA VAL A 41 0.00 11.99 62.08
C VAL A 41 1.48 12.24 62.36
N LYS A 42 2.06 13.30 61.79
CA LYS A 42 3.43 13.74 62.12
C LYS A 42 3.55 14.15 63.58
N ALA A 43 2.54 14.80 64.14
CA ALA A 43 2.51 15.25 65.54
C ALA A 43 2.46 14.10 66.55
N LEU A 44 1.96 12.92 66.15
CA LEU A 44 1.89 11.73 67.01
C LEU A 44 3.25 11.03 67.17
N GLY A 45 4.29 11.44 66.44
CA GLY A 45 5.64 10.88 66.57
C GLY A 45 5.76 9.40 66.20
N VAL A 46 4.77 8.85 65.49
CA VAL A 46 4.73 7.43 65.10
C VAL A 46 5.68 7.23 63.92
N PRO A 47 6.49 6.14 63.90
CA PRO A 47 7.32 5.80 62.75
C PRO A 47 6.43 5.47 61.55
N ILE A 48 6.56 6.26 60.48
CA ILE A 48 5.84 6.05 59.22
C ILE A 48 6.82 5.37 58.26
N PHE A 49 6.45 4.17 57.81
CA PHE A 49 7.24 3.42 56.84
C PHE A 49 6.63 3.59 55.45
N GLU A 50 7.46 3.84 54.45
CA GLU A 50 6.97 3.77 53.07
C GLU A 50 6.66 2.29 52.74
N PRO A 51 5.49 1.98 52.14
CA PRO A 51 5.14 0.61 51.78
C PRO A 51 6.21 -0.06 50.91
N ASN A 52 6.93 0.73 50.10
CA ASN A 52 8.01 0.25 49.23
C ASN A 52 9.27 -0.19 50.02
N GLU A 53 9.54 0.41 51.19
CA GLU A 53 10.65 0.03 52.08
C GLU A 53 10.35 -1.28 52.84
N VAL A 54 9.08 -1.64 53.01
CA VAL A 54 8.71 -2.91 53.66
C VAL A 54 9.06 -4.11 52.75
N PHE A 55 9.01 -3.92 51.43
CA PHE A 55 9.32 -4.98 50.46
C PHE A 55 10.83 -5.16 50.21
N THR A 56 11.68 -4.18 50.53
CA THR A 56 13.15 -4.28 50.36
C THR A 56 13.83 -5.22 51.36
N PHE A 57 13.19 -5.52 52.50
CA PHE A 57 13.71 -6.51 53.46
C PHE A 57 13.48 -7.97 53.04
N SER A 58 12.67 -8.20 51.99
CA SER A 58 12.59 -9.53 51.39
C SER A 58 13.71 -9.65 50.35
N ASN A 59 14.64 -10.60 50.54
CA ASN A 59 15.80 -10.86 49.66
C ASN A 59 15.47 -11.21 48.19
N ARG A 60 14.23 -11.03 47.75
CA ARG A 60 13.86 -11.04 46.35
C ARG A 60 13.98 -9.60 45.88
N LYS A 61 15.04 -9.27 45.14
CA LYS A 61 15.04 -8.07 44.28
C LYS A 61 13.64 -7.94 43.69
N ASN A 62 12.99 -6.80 43.91
CA ASN A 62 11.61 -6.60 43.52
C ASN A 62 11.49 -7.02 42.04
N LEU A 63 10.62 -7.98 41.70
CA LEU A 63 10.38 -8.38 40.30
C LEU A 63 10.07 -7.14 39.43
N VAL A 64 9.52 -6.09 40.06
CA VAL A 64 9.26 -4.78 39.48
C VAL A 64 10.54 -4.00 39.18
N GLU A 65 11.57 -4.06 40.04
CA GLU A 65 12.87 -3.43 39.79
C GLU A 65 13.65 -4.20 38.73
N GLN A 66 13.61 -5.53 38.73
CA GLN A 66 14.21 -6.32 37.65
C GLN A 66 13.50 -6.08 36.31
N ALA A 67 12.16 -6.09 36.30
CA ALA A 67 11.39 -5.74 35.11
C ALA A 67 11.61 -4.28 34.68
N ARG A 68 11.86 -3.36 35.63
CA ARG A 68 12.24 -1.98 35.32
C ARG A 68 13.66 -1.90 34.78
N GLU A 69 14.63 -2.63 35.32
CA GLU A 69 15.99 -2.67 34.79
C GLU A 69 16.00 -3.28 33.37
N GLU A 70 15.27 -4.37 33.15
CA GLU A 70 15.07 -4.99 31.83
C GLU A 70 14.35 -4.03 30.86
N ALA A 71 13.29 -3.36 31.30
CA ALA A 71 12.60 -2.34 30.51
C ALA A 71 13.48 -1.11 30.28
N ASP A 72 14.30 -0.69 31.24
CA ASP A 72 15.21 0.45 31.13
C ASP A 72 16.34 0.14 30.13
N PHE A 73 16.76 -1.13 30.04
CA PHE A 73 17.62 -1.59 28.94
C PHE A 73 16.93 -1.50 27.57
N GLU A 74 15.62 -1.79 27.47
CA GLU A 74 14.81 -1.55 26.26
C GLU A 74 14.53 -0.05 25.99
N VAL A 75 14.51 0.80 27.02
CA VAL A 75 14.21 2.24 26.91
C VAL A 75 15.46 3.06 26.59
N ARG A 76 16.67 2.55 26.87
CA ARG A 76 17.96 3.21 26.53
C ARG A 76 18.14 3.51 25.03
N PHE A 77 17.34 2.91 24.14
CA PHE A 77 17.26 3.32 22.74
C PHE A 77 16.71 4.75 22.54
N LEU A 78 16.09 5.37 23.54
CA LEU A 78 15.57 6.74 23.46
C LEU A 78 16.66 7.83 23.46
N GLU A 79 17.85 7.54 23.98
CA GLU A 79 18.97 8.50 23.97
C GLU A 79 19.81 8.40 22.69
N GLN A 80 19.76 7.27 21.99
CA GLN A 80 20.43 7.08 20.71
C GLN A 80 19.48 7.49 19.58
N LEU A 81 19.88 8.48 18.80
CA LEU A 81 19.18 8.85 17.56
C LEU A 81 19.00 7.59 16.70
N HIS A 82 17.78 7.33 16.25
CA HIS A 82 17.47 6.18 15.40
C HIS A 82 18.43 6.15 14.19
N PRO A 83 18.96 4.99 13.74
CA PRO A 83 19.93 4.94 12.66
C PRO A 83 19.48 5.61 11.35
N LEU A 84 18.17 5.59 11.09
CA LEU A 84 17.52 6.20 9.93
C LEU A 84 16.95 7.61 10.21
N GLN A 85 17.30 8.21 11.35
CA GLN A 85 16.88 9.57 11.68
C GLN A 85 17.55 10.57 10.74
N LYS A 86 16.73 11.38 10.05
CA LYS A 86 17.17 12.45 9.17
C LYS A 86 16.87 13.82 9.79
N ASN A 87 17.59 14.84 9.32
CA ASN A 87 17.43 16.21 9.81
C ASN A 87 16.18 16.92 9.26
N HIS A 88 15.73 16.52 8.07
CA HIS A 88 14.56 17.09 7.41
C HIS A 88 13.45 16.04 7.34
N PRO A 89 12.17 16.44 7.42
CA PRO A 89 11.06 15.52 7.27
C PRO A 89 10.83 15.15 5.80
N ALA A 90 10.32 13.95 5.57
CA ALA A 90 9.85 13.47 4.28
C ALA A 90 8.35 13.21 4.31
N TYR A 91 7.71 13.32 3.15
CA TYR A 91 6.37 12.78 2.93
C TYR A 91 6.46 11.28 2.71
N ILE A 92 5.69 10.50 3.45
CA ILE A 92 5.69 9.04 3.41
C ILE A 92 4.35 8.56 2.89
N PHE A 93 4.43 7.66 1.91
CA PHE A 93 3.28 6.91 1.41
C PHE A 93 3.48 5.42 1.65
N GLU A 94 2.56 4.81 2.38
CA GLU A 94 2.55 3.36 2.69
C GLU A 94 1.29 2.64 2.17
N GLY A 95 0.37 3.36 1.50
CA GLY A 95 -0.90 2.80 1.07
C GLY A 95 -1.84 2.39 2.23
N ALA A 96 -1.59 2.93 3.43
CA ALA A 96 -2.41 2.72 4.63
C ALA A 96 -3.61 3.68 4.72
N GLU A 97 -3.50 4.87 4.12
CA GLU A 97 -4.56 5.90 4.12
C GLU A 97 -5.16 6.12 2.71
N PRO A 98 -6.49 6.36 2.61
CA PRO A 98 -7.14 6.62 1.34
C PRO A 98 -6.91 8.06 0.88
N MET A 99 -6.46 8.21 -0.37
CA MET A 99 -6.36 9.52 -1.02
C MET A 99 -7.69 10.28 -1.05
N SER A 100 -7.63 11.58 -0.78
CA SER A 100 -8.80 12.44 -0.68
C SER A 100 -9.49 12.63 -2.02
N ASP A 101 -8.75 12.87 -3.10
CA ASP A 101 -9.28 13.04 -4.47
C ASP A 101 -8.99 11.84 -5.40
N GLY A 102 -8.45 10.76 -4.84
CA GLY A 102 -8.26 9.50 -5.54
C GLY A 102 -7.33 9.61 -6.75
N ILE A 103 -7.84 9.23 -7.93
CA ILE A 103 -7.05 9.06 -9.15
C ILE A 103 -6.42 10.39 -9.60
N SER A 104 -7.16 11.50 -9.51
CA SER A 104 -6.68 12.83 -9.89
C SER A 104 -5.46 13.26 -9.05
N GLN A 105 -5.51 13.01 -7.75
CA GLN A 105 -4.41 13.27 -6.82
C GLN A 105 -3.18 12.41 -7.15
N ALA A 106 -3.36 11.10 -7.37
CA ALA A 106 -2.27 10.21 -7.77
C ALA A 106 -1.65 10.60 -9.12
N ALA A 107 -2.48 10.98 -10.10
CA ALA A 107 -2.03 11.45 -11.40
C ALA A 107 -1.20 12.73 -11.31
N LEU A 108 -1.61 13.67 -10.44
CA LEU A 108 -0.86 14.91 -10.21
C LEU A 108 0.49 14.65 -9.52
N LEU A 109 0.51 13.80 -8.49
CA LEU A 109 1.73 13.45 -7.74
C LEU A 109 2.76 12.71 -8.60
N THR A 110 2.29 11.84 -9.50
CA THR A 110 3.14 11.08 -10.43
C THR A 110 3.42 11.81 -11.74
N ARG A 111 2.84 13.01 -11.93
CA ARG A 111 2.87 13.79 -13.18
C ARG A 111 2.49 12.94 -14.39
N SER A 112 1.36 12.25 -14.28
CA SER A 112 0.89 11.28 -15.26
C SER A 112 -0.42 11.68 -15.93
N VAL A 113 -0.55 11.37 -17.21
CA VAL A 113 -1.82 11.37 -17.95
C VAL A 113 -2.47 10.00 -17.78
N VAL A 114 -3.73 10.01 -17.35
CA VAL A 114 -4.51 8.80 -17.08
C VAL A 114 -5.34 8.43 -18.30
N ARG A 115 -5.17 7.21 -18.79
CA ARG A 115 -5.98 6.57 -19.83
C ARG A 115 -6.83 5.47 -19.21
N ASN A 116 -8.13 5.50 -19.47
CA ASN A 116 -9.05 4.46 -19.01
C ASN A 116 -9.05 3.30 -20.01
N GLY A 117 -8.83 2.08 -19.53
CA GLY A 117 -8.72 0.89 -20.37
C GLY A 117 -7.28 0.56 -20.75
N LEU A 118 -7.02 -0.73 -20.94
CA LEU A 118 -5.76 -1.19 -21.54
C LEU A 118 -5.78 -0.95 -23.06
N PRO A 119 -4.61 -0.73 -23.70
CA PRO A 119 -4.54 -0.60 -25.15
C PRO A 119 -5.11 -1.83 -25.88
N GLU A 120 -5.83 -1.60 -26.97
CA GLU A 120 -6.43 -2.67 -27.78
C GLU A 120 -5.39 -3.67 -28.31
N THR A 121 -4.18 -3.18 -28.61
CA THR A 121 -3.04 -4.03 -29.02
C THR A 121 -2.68 -5.09 -28.00
N ILE A 122 -2.80 -4.77 -26.71
CA ILE A 122 -2.51 -5.68 -25.61
C ILE A 122 -3.69 -6.63 -25.39
N LEU A 123 -4.92 -6.12 -25.47
CA LEU A 123 -6.13 -6.93 -25.29
C LEU A 123 -6.33 -7.97 -26.40
N HIS A 124 -6.01 -7.62 -27.65
CA HIS A 124 -6.15 -8.51 -28.81
C HIS A 124 -4.90 -9.33 -29.11
N ASN A 125 -3.85 -9.22 -28.29
CA ASN A 125 -2.62 -9.96 -28.48
C ASN A 125 -2.91 -11.48 -28.50
N SER A 126 -2.53 -12.17 -29.57
CA SER A 126 -2.71 -13.62 -29.70
C SER A 126 -1.97 -14.39 -28.61
N ALA A 127 -0.86 -13.85 -28.08
CA ALA A 127 -0.12 -14.42 -26.95
C ALA A 127 -0.93 -14.38 -25.63
N ALA A 128 -1.95 -13.52 -25.52
CA ALA A 128 -2.85 -13.47 -24.38
C ALA A 128 -3.95 -14.55 -24.41
N LYS A 129 -4.12 -15.28 -25.53
CA LYS A 129 -5.03 -16.43 -25.62
C LYS A 129 -4.40 -17.67 -25.00
N LEU A 130 -4.18 -17.62 -23.68
CA LEU A 130 -3.85 -18.81 -22.93
C LEU A 130 -5.11 -19.66 -22.78
N GLU A 131 -5.07 -20.91 -23.22
CA GLU A 131 -6.14 -21.90 -22.98
C GLU A 131 -6.12 -22.29 -21.49
N ILE A 132 -6.73 -21.45 -20.65
CA ILE A 132 -6.92 -21.68 -19.22
C ILE A 132 -8.42 -21.90 -18.99
N ASP A 133 -8.75 -23.10 -18.53
CA ASP A 133 -10.15 -23.47 -18.29
C ASP A 133 -10.75 -22.68 -17.13
N GLU A 134 -12.03 -22.34 -17.25
CA GLU A 134 -12.77 -21.63 -16.21
C GLU A 134 -12.76 -22.40 -14.88
N GLU A 135 -12.83 -23.73 -14.92
CA GLU A 135 -12.80 -24.59 -13.73
C GLU A 135 -11.49 -24.44 -12.96
N MET A 136 -10.35 -24.29 -13.65
CA MET A 136 -9.05 -24.06 -13.01
C MET A 136 -9.01 -22.73 -12.27
N VAL A 137 -9.64 -21.69 -12.85
CA VAL A 137 -9.75 -20.37 -12.22
C VAL A 137 -10.67 -20.43 -10.99
N ARG A 138 -11.81 -21.13 -11.09
CA ARG A 138 -12.71 -21.35 -9.94
C ARG A 138 -12.00 -22.09 -8.81
N ASP A 139 -11.29 -23.16 -9.13
CA ASP A 139 -10.55 -23.95 -8.15
C ASP A 139 -9.46 -23.12 -7.45
N SER A 140 -8.80 -22.25 -8.21
CA SER A 140 -7.79 -21.32 -7.68
C SER A 140 -8.35 -20.31 -6.68
N ILE A 141 -9.57 -19.84 -6.92
CA ILE A 141 -10.29 -18.94 -6.01
C ILE A 141 -10.72 -19.72 -4.75
N LEU A 142 -11.29 -20.92 -4.92
CA LEU A 142 -11.68 -21.79 -3.80
C LEU A 142 -10.49 -22.22 -2.95
N HIS A 143 -9.31 -22.35 -3.52
CA HIS A 143 -8.10 -22.65 -2.77
C HIS A 143 -7.78 -21.55 -1.74
N GLY A 144 -7.96 -20.29 -2.10
CA GLY A 144 -7.80 -19.17 -1.17
C GLY A 144 -8.95 -19.01 -0.17
N GLU A 145 -10.20 -19.19 -0.62
CA GLU A 145 -11.40 -18.94 0.21
C GLU A 145 -11.77 -20.12 1.13
N ARG A 146 -11.53 -21.36 0.70
CA ARG A 146 -12.05 -22.57 1.36
C ARG A 146 -10.98 -23.58 1.72
N TYR A 147 -10.13 -23.99 0.78
CA TYR A 147 -9.28 -25.18 0.97
C TYR A 147 -8.10 -24.96 1.93
N ASN A 148 -7.76 -23.71 2.23
CA ASN A 148 -6.68 -23.38 3.15
C ASN A 148 -7.22 -22.66 4.42
N PRO A 149 -7.89 -23.40 5.33
CA PRO A 149 -8.35 -22.83 6.58
C PRO A 149 -7.18 -22.64 7.56
N THR A 150 -7.05 -21.45 8.14
CA THR A 150 -6.15 -21.20 9.27
C THR A 150 -6.94 -20.91 10.53
N LEU A 151 -6.34 -21.14 11.69
CA LEU A 151 -6.98 -20.93 12.99
C LEU A 151 -6.57 -19.59 13.62
N GLU A 152 -6.50 -18.55 12.80
CA GLU A 152 -6.12 -17.21 13.25
C GLU A 152 -7.36 -16.42 13.71
N LYS A 153 -7.18 -15.52 14.68
CA LYS A 153 -8.29 -14.72 15.23
C LYS A 153 -8.65 -13.60 14.26
N LEU A 154 -9.86 -13.62 13.72
CA LEU A 154 -10.33 -12.64 12.72
C LEU A 154 -10.70 -11.29 13.35
N PRO A 155 -10.72 -10.20 12.54
CA PRO A 155 -11.17 -8.90 13.01
C PRO A 155 -12.62 -8.95 13.53
N GLU A 156 -12.93 -8.05 14.45
CA GLU A 156 -14.30 -7.90 14.94
C GLU A 156 -15.22 -7.51 13.79
N ARG A 157 -16.39 -8.15 13.76
CA ARG A 157 -17.43 -7.79 12.81
C ARG A 157 -17.97 -6.42 13.19
N PHE A 158 -17.91 -5.50 12.23
CA PHE A 158 -18.57 -4.22 12.32
C PHE A 158 -19.78 -4.24 11.39
N ASP A 159 -20.98 -4.15 11.98
CA ASP A 159 -22.21 -3.96 11.25
C ASP A 159 -22.62 -2.48 11.34
N PRO A 160 -22.72 -1.74 10.21
CA PRO A 160 -23.07 -0.34 10.26
C PRO A 160 -24.51 -0.09 10.75
N VAL A 161 -25.40 -1.07 10.60
CA VAL A 161 -26.80 -0.97 11.07
C VAL A 161 -26.87 -1.30 12.56
N MET A 162 -26.14 -2.31 13.00
CA MET A 162 -26.14 -2.79 14.39
C MET A 162 -24.82 -2.46 15.11
N PHE A 163 -24.34 -1.22 14.98
CA PHE A 163 -23.01 -0.82 15.46
C PHE A 163 -22.81 -0.93 16.99
N TRP A 164 -23.89 -1.04 17.77
CA TRP A 164 -23.85 -1.21 19.23
C TRP A 164 -23.74 -2.67 19.67
N ILE A 165 -23.97 -3.63 18.77
CA ILE A 165 -23.87 -5.05 19.08
C ILE A 165 -22.41 -5.49 18.99
N ARG A 166 -21.91 -6.15 20.04
CA ARG A 166 -20.59 -6.78 20.04
C ARG A 166 -20.73 -8.22 19.54
N HIS A 167 -20.34 -8.45 18.30
CA HIS A 167 -20.30 -9.79 17.73
C HIS A 167 -19.15 -10.62 18.30
N HIS A 168 -19.35 -11.94 18.43
CA HIS A 168 -18.26 -12.85 18.77
C HIS A 168 -17.20 -12.85 17.66
N ARG A 169 -15.93 -12.79 18.05
CA ARG A 169 -14.81 -12.91 17.11
C ARG A 169 -14.72 -14.36 16.64
N LEU A 170 -14.64 -14.52 15.33
CA LEU A 170 -14.47 -15.83 14.70
C LEU A 170 -12.98 -16.14 14.50
N HIS A 171 -12.69 -17.42 14.31
CA HIS A 171 -11.38 -17.90 13.91
C HIS A 171 -11.44 -18.38 12.46
N GLY A 172 -10.40 -18.11 11.69
CA GLY A 172 -10.32 -18.47 10.28
C GLY A 172 -9.13 -17.83 9.58
N THR A 173 -9.10 -17.97 8.26
CA THR A 173 -8.04 -17.38 7.43
C THR A 173 -8.21 -15.87 7.30
N PRO A 174 -7.20 -15.03 7.59
CA PRO A 174 -7.27 -13.60 7.37
C PRO A 174 -7.48 -13.24 5.89
N VAL A 175 -8.18 -12.14 5.63
CA VAL A 175 -8.54 -11.72 4.26
C VAL A 175 -7.31 -11.53 3.37
N ILE A 176 -6.24 -10.91 3.90
CA ILE A 176 -4.98 -10.69 3.18
C ILE A 176 -4.39 -12.04 2.73
N LYS A 177 -4.36 -13.03 3.62
CA LYS A 177 -3.81 -14.37 3.33
C LYS A 177 -4.64 -15.10 2.27
N ARG A 178 -5.98 -15.05 2.36
CA ARG A 178 -6.87 -15.60 1.33
C ARG A 178 -6.58 -14.99 -0.04
N ASN A 179 -6.57 -13.67 -0.12
CA ASN A 179 -6.34 -12.94 -1.37
C ASN A 179 -4.94 -13.18 -1.94
N ASN A 180 -3.92 -13.29 -1.09
CA ASN A 180 -2.55 -13.60 -1.51
C ASN A 180 -2.44 -15.00 -2.13
N ILE A 181 -3.15 -16.00 -1.60
CA ILE A 181 -3.23 -17.34 -2.19
C ILE A 181 -3.88 -17.26 -3.59
N ILE A 182 -4.98 -16.51 -3.72
CA ILE A 182 -5.66 -16.32 -5.01
C ILE A 182 -4.70 -15.68 -6.02
N LEU A 183 -4.03 -14.57 -5.66
CA LEU A 183 -3.06 -13.91 -6.54
C LEU A 183 -1.91 -14.82 -6.97
N ASN A 184 -1.36 -15.64 -6.06
CA ASN A 184 -0.35 -16.63 -6.41
C ASN A 184 -0.86 -17.63 -7.45
N ASN A 185 -2.07 -18.17 -7.25
CA ASN A 185 -2.63 -19.17 -8.14
C ASN A 185 -2.93 -18.57 -9.53
N LEU A 186 -3.50 -17.36 -9.57
CA LEU A 186 -3.76 -16.66 -10.84
C LEU A 186 -2.46 -16.39 -11.60
N LEU A 187 -1.42 -15.87 -10.93
CA LEU A 187 -0.12 -15.66 -11.56
C LEU A 187 0.49 -16.99 -12.02
N ARG A 188 0.39 -18.05 -11.22
CA ARG A 188 0.91 -19.38 -11.56
C ARG A 188 0.28 -19.92 -12.85
N HIS A 189 -1.02 -19.75 -13.05
CA HIS A 189 -1.68 -20.14 -14.29
C HIS A 189 -1.16 -19.36 -15.51
N VAL A 190 -0.92 -18.06 -15.35
CA VAL A 190 -0.31 -17.24 -16.41
C VAL A 190 1.11 -17.72 -16.75
N ILE A 191 1.94 -17.98 -15.73
CA ILE A 191 3.32 -18.43 -15.95
C ILE A 191 3.34 -19.79 -16.64
N LEU A 192 2.59 -20.77 -16.11
CA LEU A 192 2.56 -22.13 -16.67
C LEU A 192 1.92 -22.16 -18.05
N GLY A 193 0.80 -21.44 -18.24
CA GLY A 193 0.14 -21.31 -19.53
C GLY A 193 1.02 -20.61 -20.56
N GLY A 194 1.71 -19.53 -20.16
CA GLY A 194 2.61 -18.78 -21.02
C GLY A 194 3.86 -19.58 -21.44
N LEU A 195 4.42 -20.39 -20.53
CA LEU A 195 5.51 -21.30 -20.86
C LEU A 195 5.05 -22.43 -21.80
N ARG A 196 3.85 -22.98 -21.60
CA ARG A 196 3.28 -24.03 -22.47
C ARG A 196 3.02 -23.53 -23.89
N THR A 197 2.51 -22.31 -24.02
CA THR A 197 2.18 -21.68 -25.31
C THR A 197 3.36 -20.95 -25.94
N GLN A 198 4.54 -20.96 -25.30
CA GLN A 198 5.73 -20.21 -25.70
C GLN A 198 5.52 -18.70 -25.79
N ALA A 199 4.42 -18.18 -25.22
CA ALA A 199 4.19 -16.75 -25.09
C ALA A 199 5.17 -16.09 -24.11
N LEU A 200 5.72 -16.86 -23.16
CA LEU A 200 6.79 -16.43 -22.27
C LEU A 200 8.05 -17.23 -22.58
N GLU A 201 9.08 -16.56 -23.12
CA GLU A 201 10.35 -17.20 -23.49
C GLU A 201 11.24 -17.55 -22.29
N HIS A 202 11.11 -16.78 -21.20
CA HIS A 202 11.95 -16.92 -20.00
C HIS A 202 11.11 -17.10 -18.73
N SER A 203 11.67 -17.82 -17.76
CA SER A 203 11.06 -17.96 -16.45
C SER A 203 11.13 -16.64 -15.68
N PHE A 204 9.98 -16.22 -15.17
CA PHE A 204 9.94 -15.12 -14.22
C PHE A 204 10.51 -15.54 -12.87
N GLN A 205 11.25 -14.63 -12.26
CA GLN A 205 11.67 -14.71 -10.87
C GLN A 205 10.63 -14.01 -10.01
N VAL A 206 10.02 -14.74 -9.08
CA VAL A 206 8.97 -14.20 -8.20
C VAL A 206 9.51 -14.13 -6.79
N ASN A 207 9.67 -12.92 -6.24
CA ASN A 207 9.95 -12.74 -4.82
C ASN A 207 8.64 -12.46 -4.08
N ARG A 208 8.51 -13.04 -2.88
CA ARG A 208 7.32 -12.89 -2.05
C ARG A 208 7.56 -11.89 -0.93
N ASP A 209 6.58 -11.03 -0.69
CA ASP A 209 6.52 -10.10 0.44
C ASP A 209 7.78 -9.24 0.62
N SER A 210 8.44 -8.93 -0.51
CA SER A 210 9.65 -8.10 -0.54
C SER A 210 9.29 -6.66 -0.22
N PRO A 211 10.04 -5.98 0.68
CA PRO A 211 9.90 -4.55 0.84
C PRO A 211 10.34 -3.82 -0.44
N LEU A 212 9.68 -2.72 -0.70
CA LEU A 212 9.95 -1.76 -1.77
C LEU A 212 9.98 -0.37 -1.11
N SER A 213 11.12 0.31 -1.18
CA SER A 213 11.25 1.68 -0.68
C SER A 213 12.00 2.51 -1.68
N VAL A 214 11.45 3.67 -2.03
CA VAL A 214 12.03 4.57 -3.01
C VAL A 214 12.04 5.99 -2.48
N TYR A 215 13.18 6.64 -2.64
CA TYR A 215 13.38 8.04 -2.31
C TYR A 215 13.32 8.90 -3.58
N LEU A 216 12.51 9.96 -3.53
CA LEU A 216 12.38 10.94 -4.61
C LEU A 216 12.53 12.34 -4.04
N SER A 217 13.46 13.10 -4.61
CA SER A 217 13.63 14.51 -4.32
C SER A 217 13.45 15.35 -5.59
N GLY A 218 12.87 16.53 -5.41
CA GLY A 218 12.68 17.50 -6.48
C GLY A 218 11.31 17.47 -7.15
N GLY A 219 11.02 18.58 -7.84
CA GLY A 219 9.73 18.85 -8.44
C GLY A 219 8.84 19.79 -7.63
N GLN A 220 7.66 20.12 -8.17
CA GLN A 220 6.81 21.19 -7.64
C GLN A 220 6.40 20.99 -6.17
N TYR A 221 6.15 19.74 -5.78
CA TYR A 221 5.69 19.40 -4.45
C TYR A 221 6.80 18.87 -3.54
N PHE A 222 7.93 18.44 -4.11
CA PHE A 222 8.99 17.72 -3.40
C PHE A 222 10.36 18.41 -3.44
N SER A 223 10.39 19.69 -3.81
CA SER A 223 11.62 20.50 -3.82
C SER A 223 12.13 20.79 -2.41
N LYS A 224 11.23 21.06 -1.45
CA LYS A 224 11.58 21.34 -0.04
C LYS A 224 11.58 20.11 0.85
N THR A 225 10.66 19.19 0.62
CA THR A 225 10.42 17.99 1.43
C THR A 225 10.35 16.79 0.50
N PRO A 226 11.27 15.82 0.61
CA PRO A 226 11.31 14.68 -0.30
C PRO A 226 10.10 13.75 -0.10
N LEU A 227 9.84 12.93 -1.10
CA LEU A 227 8.83 11.89 -1.08
C LEU A 227 9.50 10.52 -0.91
N VAL A 228 8.98 9.73 0.03
CA VAL A 228 9.37 8.35 0.24
C VAL A 228 8.16 7.45 0.00
N LEU A 229 8.27 6.61 -1.02
CA LEU A 229 7.24 5.64 -1.36
C LEU A 229 7.63 4.28 -0.79
N ARG A 230 6.80 3.74 0.08
CA ARG A 230 6.98 2.44 0.72
C ARG A 230 5.84 1.51 0.33
N ALA A 231 6.19 0.28 -0.01
CA ALA A 231 5.22 -0.77 -0.23
C ALA A 231 5.81 -2.12 0.15
N GLN A 232 4.96 -3.07 0.50
CA GLN A 232 5.33 -4.47 0.63
C GLN A 232 4.40 -5.31 -0.25
N PRO A 233 4.62 -5.31 -1.58
CA PRO A 233 3.82 -6.12 -2.48
C PRO A 233 4.00 -7.61 -2.18
N HIS A 234 2.90 -8.37 -2.31
CA HIS A 234 2.93 -9.80 -2.05
C HIS A 234 3.80 -10.55 -3.07
N LEU A 235 3.75 -10.15 -4.35
CA LEU A 235 4.55 -10.73 -5.42
C LEU A 235 5.26 -9.62 -6.18
N THR A 236 6.59 -9.68 -6.22
CA THR A 236 7.40 -8.89 -7.15
C THR A 236 7.92 -9.82 -8.23
N VAL A 237 7.45 -9.60 -9.46
CA VAL A 237 7.81 -10.40 -10.63
C VAL A 237 8.94 -9.68 -11.35
N GLN A 238 10.09 -10.34 -11.44
CA GLN A 238 11.28 -9.86 -12.12
C GLN A 238 11.63 -10.79 -13.29
N SER A 239 12.18 -10.22 -14.37
CA SER A 239 12.66 -10.96 -15.53
C SER A 239 14.11 -10.63 -15.80
N LEU A 240 14.86 -11.57 -16.39
CA LEU A 240 16.19 -11.28 -16.93
C LEU A 240 16.11 -10.57 -18.29
N ASN A 241 14.96 -10.66 -18.97
CA ASN A 241 14.75 -10.04 -20.27
C ASN A 241 14.30 -8.59 -20.11
N SER A 242 15.02 -7.67 -20.76
CA SER A 242 14.71 -6.23 -20.77
C SER A 242 13.51 -5.88 -21.67
N THR A 243 13.08 -6.79 -22.54
CA THR A 243 11.90 -6.58 -23.40
C THR A 243 10.61 -6.38 -22.61
N VAL A 244 10.57 -6.89 -21.39
CA VAL A 244 9.45 -6.82 -20.45
C VAL A 244 9.06 -5.39 -20.06
N THR A 245 10.07 -4.52 -19.95
CA THR A 245 9.90 -3.12 -19.53
C THR A 245 9.77 -2.17 -20.72
N MET A 246 9.63 -2.70 -21.94
CA MET A 246 9.43 -1.86 -23.13
C MET A 246 8.15 -1.03 -23.02
N PRO A 247 8.21 0.25 -23.42
CA PRO A 247 7.06 1.14 -23.39
C PRO A 247 5.95 0.65 -24.32
N TRP A 248 4.70 0.96 -23.96
CA TRP A 248 3.55 0.76 -24.84
C TRP A 248 3.30 1.95 -25.75
N ALA A 249 3.57 3.16 -25.27
CA ALA A 249 3.43 4.41 -26.02
C ALA A 249 4.77 4.84 -26.61
N GLY A 250 4.78 5.15 -27.91
CA GLY A 250 5.95 5.65 -28.61
C GLY A 250 6.22 7.14 -28.32
N PRO A 251 7.33 7.70 -28.84
CA PRO A 251 7.69 9.11 -28.61
C PRO A 251 6.59 10.10 -29.04
N ILE A 252 5.86 9.80 -30.13
CA ILE A 252 4.77 10.64 -30.64
C ILE A 252 3.60 10.69 -29.63
N ASP A 253 3.22 9.53 -29.09
CA ASP A 253 2.15 9.42 -28.08
C ASP A 253 2.54 10.13 -26.78
N VAL A 254 3.83 10.04 -26.39
CA VAL A 254 4.37 10.75 -25.23
C VAL A 254 4.31 12.27 -25.42
N GLN A 255 4.67 12.77 -26.61
CA GLN A 255 4.55 14.20 -26.91
C GLN A 255 3.09 14.67 -26.89
N SER A 256 2.17 13.88 -27.46
CA SER A 256 0.73 14.14 -27.43
C SER A 256 0.20 14.19 -25.98
N ALA A 257 0.52 13.17 -25.17
CA ALA A 257 0.15 13.15 -23.75
C ALA A 257 0.76 14.33 -22.98
N SER A 258 1.97 14.77 -23.35
CA SER A 258 2.64 15.90 -22.70
C SER A 258 1.93 17.23 -22.95
N ALA A 259 1.18 17.36 -24.05
CA ALA A 259 0.35 18.54 -24.33
C ALA A 259 -0.93 18.60 -23.49
N GLU A 260 -1.46 17.46 -23.02
CA GLU A 260 -2.71 17.41 -22.25
C GLU A 260 -2.55 17.98 -20.83
N PRO A 261 -3.44 18.84 -20.33
CA PRO A 261 -3.30 19.40 -18.98
C PRO A 261 -3.42 18.32 -17.89
N LEU A 262 -2.67 18.49 -16.80
CA LEU A 262 -2.83 17.64 -15.61
C LEU A 262 -4.15 17.97 -14.90
N PRO A 263 -4.72 17.03 -14.13
CA PRO A 263 -5.92 17.29 -13.36
C PRO A 263 -5.68 18.39 -12.32
N ASP A 264 -6.64 19.29 -12.18
CA ASP A 264 -6.65 20.33 -11.16
C ASP A 264 -7.46 19.86 -9.95
N ILE A 265 -6.84 19.88 -8.77
CA ILE A 265 -7.44 19.46 -7.49
C ILE A 265 -7.59 20.62 -6.50
N TYR A 266 -7.39 21.86 -6.94
CA TYR A 266 -7.55 23.04 -6.08
C TYR A 266 -8.95 23.06 -5.44
N PRO A 267 -9.08 23.31 -4.11
CA PRO A 267 -8.09 23.85 -3.17
C PRO A 267 -7.32 22.79 -2.33
N ILE A 268 -7.43 21.50 -2.67
CA ILE A 268 -6.83 20.43 -1.89
C ILE A 268 -5.31 20.37 -2.18
N SER A 269 -4.49 20.25 -1.13
CA SER A 269 -3.06 20.00 -1.32
C SER A 269 -2.83 18.57 -1.81
N PRO A 270 -2.03 18.33 -2.87
CA PRO A 270 -1.78 16.97 -3.38
C PRO A 270 -1.15 16.04 -2.35
N VAL A 271 -0.41 16.59 -1.38
CA VAL A 271 0.30 15.85 -0.33
C VAL A 271 -0.49 15.75 0.99
N ILE A 272 -1.78 16.10 1.00
CA ILE A 272 -2.57 16.20 2.24
C ILE A 272 -2.72 14.88 3.00
N ASP A 273 -2.73 13.75 2.29
CA ASP A 273 -2.92 12.40 2.86
C ASP A 273 -1.60 11.66 3.08
N PHE A 274 -0.45 12.34 2.93
CA PHE A 274 0.85 11.74 3.21
C PHE A 274 1.27 12.00 4.65
N GLU A 275 1.81 10.97 5.29
CA GLU A 275 2.39 11.12 6.62
C GLU A 275 3.71 11.90 6.51
N THR A 276 4.03 12.69 7.53
CA THR A 276 5.30 13.41 7.60
C THR A 276 6.13 12.85 8.73
N ASP A 277 7.30 12.29 8.41
CA ASP A 277 8.23 11.77 9.40
C ASP A 277 9.67 12.09 9.04
N THR A 278 10.52 12.09 10.05
CA THR A 278 11.97 12.29 9.96
C THR A 278 12.74 10.97 9.91
N ILE A 279 12.08 9.84 10.14
CA ILE A 279 12.68 8.51 10.08
C ILE A 279 12.36 7.85 8.73
N TYR A 280 13.33 7.85 7.82
CA TYR A 280 13.15 7.22 6.51
C TYR A 280 14.44 6.76 5.85
N ASN A 281 14.26 5.90 4.83
CA ASN A 281 15.32 5.37 3.99
C ASN A 281 15.54 6.31 2.80
N ASP A 282 16.78 6.75 2.61
CA ASP A 282 17.19 7.51 1.43
C ASP A 282 17.62 6.57 0.29
N ASP A 283 17.99 5.34 0.65
CA ASP A 283 18.44 4.33 -0.29
C ASP A 283 17.27 3.56 -0.90
N LEU A 284 17.49 3.11 -2.14
CA LEU A 284 16.58 2.21 -2.83
C LEU A 284 16.56 0.84 -2.15
N LEU A 285 15.39 0.42 -1.66
CA LEU A 285 15.15 -0.95 -1.25
C LEU A 285 14.39 -1.68 -2.34
N LEU A 286 15.09 -2.54 -3.06
CA LEU A 286 14.53 -3.45 -4.04
C LEU A 286 15.24 -4.80 -3.92
N THR A 287 14.48 -5.89 -3.77
CA THR A 287 15.08 -7.24 -3.72
C THR A 287 15.83 -7.54 -5.00
N ARG A 288 17.03 -8.15 -4.84
CA ARG A 288 17.97 -8.49 -5.91
C ARG A 288 18.48 -7.27 -6.69
N SER A 289 18.50 -6.07 -6.11
CA SER A 289 19.00 -4.85 -6.75
C SER A 289 20.32 -5.04 -7.52
N GLU A 290 21.24 -5.86 -6.98
CA GLU A 290 22.55 -6.16 -7.55
C GLU A 290 22.53 -7.05 -8.81
N GLN A 291 21.48 -7.84 -9.03
CA GLN A 291 21.36 -8.69 -10.23
C GLN A 291 20.89 -7.87 -11.43
N GLN A 292 21.25 -8.27 -12.65
CA GLN A 292 20.71 -7.64 -13.87
C GLN A 292 19.31 -8.21 -14.19
N THR A 293 18.33 -7.86 -13.35
CA THR A 293 16.91 -8.18 -13.58
C THR A 293 16.10 -6.91 -13.85
N HIS A 294 14.88 -7.07 -14.34
CA HIS A 294 13.95 -6.01 -14.63
C HIS A 294 12.60 -6.28 -13.97
N VAL A 295 12.04 -5.31 -13.26
CA VAL A 295 10.72 -5.43 -12.62
C VAL A 295 9.62 -5.49 -13.69
N HIS A 296 8.96 -6.65 -13.83
CA HIS A 296 7.83 -6.87 -14.73
C HIS A 296 6.52 -6.34 -14.14
N SER A 297 6.22 -6.78 -12.92
CA SER A 297 4.96 -6.48 -12.24
C SER A 297 5.06 -6.59 -10.73
N VAL A 298 4.19 -5.84 -10.05
CA VAL A 298 3.93 -5.97 -8.62
C VAL A 298 2.47 -6.35 -8.40
N LEU A 299 2.23 -7.38 -7.60
CA LEU A 299 0.89 -7.85 -7.25
C LEU A 299 0.73 -7.87 -5.74
N TRP A 300 -0.39 -7.35 -5.25
CA TRP A 300 -0.67 -7.34 -3.83
C TRP A 300 -2.16 -7.36 -3.56
N SER A 301 -2.52 -7.75 -2.34
CA SER A 301 -3.90 -7.69 -1.89
C SER A 301 -4.07 -6.64 -0.81
N ARG A 302 -5.30 -6.14 -0.69
CA ARG A 302 -5.67 -5.21 0.38
C ARG A 302 -6.94 -5.70 1.06
N GLU A 303 -6.95 -5.61 2.38
CA GLU A 303 -8.19 -5.77 3.15
C GLU A 303 -8.98 -4.46 3.11
N GLN A 304 -10.30 -4.59 2.95
CA GLN A 304 -11.20 -3.44 2.99
C GLN A 304 -11.68 -3.23 4.41
N ASP A 305 -11.49 -2.03 4.95
CA ASP A 305 -12.05 -1.66 6.26
C ASP A 305 -13.58 -1.81 6.22
N GLN A 306 -14.12 -2.51 7.21
CA GLN A 306 -15.56 -2.74 7.37
C GLN A 306 -16.31 -1.45 7.70
N LYS A 307 -15.68 -0.53 8.44
CA LYS A 307 -16.31 0.70 8.92
C LYS A 307 -16.19 1.83 7.91
N TYR A 308 -15.02 1.98 7.32
CA TYR A 308 -14.74 3.04 6.35
C TYR A 308 -14.14 2.45 5.07
N PRO A 309 -14.95 1.70 4.29
CA PRO A 309 -14.49 1.10 3.04
C PRO A 309 -14.00 2.18 2.08
N TRP A 310 -12.85 1.94 1.46
CA TRP A 310 -12.35 2.83 0.42
C TRP A 310 -13.19 2.68 -0.85
N THR A 311 -13.32 3.80 -1.55
CA THR A 311 -13.95 3.82 -2.88
C THR A 311 -13.04 3.16 -3.93
N SER A 312 -13.61 2.76 -5.06
CA SER A 312 -12.82 2.20 -6.17
C SER A 312 -11.79 3.19 -6.70
N GLU A 313 -12.04 4.50 -6.62
CA GLU A 313 -11.08 5.53 -7.05
C GLU A 313 -9.92 5.66 -6.07
N GLN A 314 -10.16 5.52 -4.77
CA GLN A 314 -9.11 5.48 -3.74
C GLN A 314 -8.24 4.23 -3.86
N ASN A 315 -8.86 3.07 -4.06
CA ASN A 315 -8.13 1.83 -4.28
C ASN A 315 -7.28 1.91 -5.56
N MET A 316 -7.81 2.50 -6.63
CA MET A 316 -7.04 2.72 -7.86
C MET A 316 -5.90 3.71 -7.66
N ALA A 317 -6.11 4.81 -6.93
CA ALA A 317 -5.06 5.78 -6.61
C ALA A 317 -3.89 5.14 -5.86
N ASN A 318 -4.20 4.26 -4.90
CA ASN A 318 -3.22 3.43 -4.21
C ASN A 318 -2.45 2.55 -5.21
N ALA A 319 -3.16 1.89 -6.12
CA ALA A 319 -2.54 1.06 -7.15
C ALA A 319 -1.61 1.83 -8.10
N ILE A 320 -1.98 3.05 -8.48
CA ILE A 320 -1.13 3.93 -9.30
C ILE A 320 0.17 4.25 -8.55
N LEU A 321 0.09 4.68 -7.29
CA LEU A 321 1.28 5.04 -6.52
C LEU A 321 2.19 3.86 -6.20
N THR A 322 1.63 2.70 -5.84
CA THR A 322 2.44 1.49 -5.60
C THR A 322 3.14 1.04 -6.88
N THR A 323 2.47 1.13 -8.04
CA THR A 323 3.08 0.80 -9.34
C THR A 323 4.12 1.84 -9.74
N TYR A 324 3.87 3.13 -9.47
CA TYR A 324 4.84 4.20 -9.65
C TYR A 324 6.10 3.96 -8.82
N ALA A 325 5.96 3.57 -7.55
CA ALA A 325 7.09 3.22 -6.70
C ALA A 325 7.93 2.10 -7.33
N ALA A 326 7.29 1.07 -7.90
CA ALA A 326 8.00 -0.02 -8.56
C ALA A 326 8.69 0.42 -9.86
N ALA A 327 8.07 1.31 -10.63
CA ALA A 327 8.67 1.89 -11.85
C ALA A 327 9.88 2.77 -11.54
N VAL A 328 9.78 3.61 -10.51
CA VAL A 328 10.88 4.46 -10.06
C VAL A 328 12.01 3.60 -9.49
N ALA A 329 11.69 2.56 -8.72
CA ALA A 329 12.69 1.61 -8.21
C ALA A 329 13.50 0.95 -9.33
N GLU A 330 12.85 0.54 -10.42
CA GLU A 330 13.53 -0.02 -11.58
C GLU A 330 14.41 1.02 -12.29
N ALA A 331 13.90 2.25 -12.44
CA ALA A 331 14.63 3.34 -13.06
C ALA A 331 15.87 3.78 -12.26
N THR A 332 15.75 3.87 -10.93
CA THR A 332 16.84 4.34 -10.05
C THR A 332 17.78 3.21 -9.62
N ARG A 333 17.51 1.96 -10.01
CA ARG A 333 18.33 0.77 -9.67
C ARG A 333 19.81 0.93 -9.95
N ASN A 334 20.17 1.53 -11.08
CA ASN A 334 21.56 1.77 -11.49
C ASN A 334 22.10 3.13 -11.02
N GLY A 335 21.46 3.77 -10.03
CA GLY A 335 21.79 5.11 -9.57
C GLY A 335 21.46 6.22 -10.59
N ALA A 336 20.59 5.93 -11.56
CA ALA A 336 20.24 6.90 -12.59
C ALA A 336 19.38 8.02 -12.00
N THR A 337 19.85 9.26 -12.16
CA THR A 337 19.12 10.48 -11.74
C THR A 337 18.19 11.02 -12.83
N GLU A 338 18.38 10.58 -14.08
CA GLU A 338 17.65 11.01 -15.28
C GLU A 338 17.32 9.81 -16.18
N MET A 339 16.17 9.89 -16.86
CA MET A 339 15.66 8.82 -17.70
C MET A 339 16.23 8.92 -19.12
N LYS A 340 16.89 7.85 -19.59
CA LYS A 340 17.34 7.73 -21.00
C LYS A 340 16.35 6.96 -21.88
N LYS A 341 15.59 6.04 -21.28
CA LYS A 341 14.60 5.20 -21.95
C LYS A 341 13.37 5.09 -21.06
N PRO A 342 12.16 5.17 -21.61
CA PRO A 342 10.95 4.98 -20.84
C PRO A 342 10.85 3.52 -20.34
N ILE A 343 10.32 3.35 -19.14
CA ILE A 343 10.20 2.05 -18.47
C ILE A 343 8.72 1.77 -18.19
N LEU A 344 8.27 0.58 -18.54
CA LEU A 344 6.92 0.09 -18.24
C LEU A 344 6.94 -0.88 -17.05
N VAL A 345 6.13 -0.59 -16.03
CA VAL A 345 5.85 -1.51 -14.92
C VAL A 345 4.34 -1.67 -14.74
N ARG A 346 3.91 -2.88 -14.41
CA ARG A 346 2.49 -3.22 -14.22
C ARG A 346 2.18 -3.47 -12.75
N GLY A 347 0.96 -3.15 -12.34
CA GLY A 347 0.45 -3.35 -10.99
C GLY A 347 -0.89 -4.06 -11.01
N VAL A 348 -1.08 -5.00 -10.08
CA VAL A 348 -2.37 -5.65 -9.87
C VAL A 348 -2.71 -5.64 -8.39
N GLN A 349 -3.83 -5.02 -8.05
CA GLN A 349 -4.35 -5.00 -6.68
C GLN A 349 -5.64 -5.82 -6.60
N LEU A 350 -5.70 -6.77 -5.65
CA LEU A 350 -6.93 -7.51 -5.34
C LEU A 350 -7.58 -6.98 -4.07
N VAL A 351 -8.79 -6.44 -4.20
CA VAL A 351 -9.60 -5.94 -3.08
C VAL A 351 -11.01 -6.46 -3.19
N ASN A 352 -11.46 -7.24 -2.19
CA ASN A 352 -12.85 -7.70 -2.09
C ASN A 352 -13.36 -8.34 -3.39
N GLY A 353 -12.60 -9.30 -3.94
CA GLY A 353 -12.90 -10.02 -5.19
C GLY A 353 -12.88 -9.17 -6.47
N ARG A 354 -12.37 -7.94 -6.38
CA ARG A 354 -12.17 -7.04 -7.53
C ARG A 354 -10.68 -6.82 -7.80
N LEU A 355 -10.33 -6.77 -9.07
CA LEU A 355 -8.99 -6.45 -9.56
C LEU A 355 -8.93 -4.98 -10.01
N ASP A 356 -7.93 -4.26 -9.52
CA ASP A 356 -7.48 -3.01 -10.11
C ASP A 356 -6.23 -3.32 -10.95
N LEU A 357 -6.31 -3.05 -12.25
CA LEU A 357 -5.21 -3.28 -13.20
C LEU A 357 -4.57 -1.94 -13.56
N VAL A 358 -3.25 -1.86 -13.45
CA VAL A 358 -2.48 -0.65 -13.75
C VAL A 358 -1.29 -1.01 -14.63
N ALA A 359 -1.03 -0.19 -15.65
CA ALA A 359 0.24 -0.17 -16.36
C ALA A 359 0.77 1.27 -16.33
N MET A 360 1.98 1.43 -15.80
CA MET A 360 2.65 2.71 -15.64
C MET A 360 3.85 2.76 -16.58
N GLN A 361 3.82 3.68 -17.55
CA GLN A 361 4.98 4.03 -18.35
C GLN A 361 5.63 5.30 -17.79
N LEU A 362 6.80 5.10 -17.20
CA LEU A 362 7.63 6.14 -16.64
C LEU A 362 8.53 6.72 -17.74
N ASN A 363 8.22 7.94 -18.15
CA ASN A 363 9.02 8.72 -19.11
C ASN A 363 9.96 9.68 -18.38
N THR A 364 9.51 10.25 -17.26
CA THR A 364 10.29 11.20 -16.45
C THR A 364 10.32 10.78 -14.97
N LEU A 365 11.51 10.92 -14.37
CA LEU A 365 11.76 10.66 -12.94
C LEU A 365 11.51 11.89 -12.05
N LYS A 366 11.68 13.10 -12.59
CA LYS A 366 11.60 14.35 -11.81
C LYS A 366 10.38 15.16 -12.28
N PRO A 367 9.34 15.32 -11.46
CA PRO A 367 8.20 16.16 -11.78
C PRO A 367 8.57 17.66 -11.68
N THR A 368 9.35 18.19 -12.63
CA THR A 368 10.04 19.50 -12.54
C THR A 368 9.09 20.72 -12.53
N GLU A 369 9.54 21.81 -11.88
CA GLU A 369 8.82 23.11 -11.78
C GLU A 369 8.92 23.97 -13.06
N ASN A 370 10.05 23.93 -13.77
CA ASN A 370 10.35 24.83 -14.87
C ASN A 370 10.75 24.06 -16.12
N GLY A 371 9.91 24.12 -17.16
CA GLY A 371 10.26 24.21 -18.58
C GLY A 371 11.07 23.11 -19.29
N ASP A 372 12.06 22.50 -18.65
CA ASP A 372 13.16 21.86 -19.37
C ASP A 372 13.01 20.34 -19.55
N ASN A 373 12.02 19.71 -18.90
CA ASN A 373 11.54 18.38 -19.25
C ASN A 373 10.01 18.38 -19.37
N ALA A 374 9.53 18.62 -20.59
CA ALA A 374 8.11 18.75 -20.93
C ALA A 374 7.32 17.44 -20.77
N GLU A 375 8.00 16.30 -20.72
CA GLU A 375 7.37 14.99 -20.84
C GLU A 375 6.54 14.61 -19.60
N LYS A 376 5.38 14.01 -19.86
CA LYS A 376 4.49 13.45 -18.84
C LYS A 376 4.55 11.93 -18.86
N ASN A 377 4.34 11.33 -17.69
CA ASN A 377 4.17 9.89 -17.57
C ASN A 377 2.80 9.48 -18.12
N ILE A 378 2.64 8.22 -18.51
CA ILE A 378 1.36 7.71 -19.02
C ILE A 378 0.95 6.51 -18.17
N VAL A 379 -0.32 6.50 -17.76
CA VAL A 379 -0.89 5.43 -16.94
C VAL A 379 -2.15 4.90 -17.59
N TRP A 380 -2.20 3.60 -17.83
CA TRP A 380 -3.43 2.89 -18.21
C TRP A 380 -4.03 2.24 -16.98
N ILE A 381 -5.32 2.50 -16.76
CA ILE A 381 -6.04 1.97 -15.59
C ILE A 381 -7.31 1.23 -15.99
N GLU A 382 -7.58 0.13 -15.31
CA GLU A 382 -8.92 -0.45 -15.21
C GLU A 382 -9.30 -0.65 -13.75
N LYS A 383 -10.27 0.14 -13.28
CA LYS A 383 -10.64 0.22 -11.87
C LYS A 383 -11.78 -0.72 -11.50
N GLY A 384 -11.61 -1.45 -10.39
CA GLY A 384 -12.66 -2.19 -9.69
C GLY A 384 -13.32 -3.29 -10.51
N LEU A 385 -12.58 -3.97 -11.39
CA LEU A 385 -13.07 -5.06 -12.20
C LEU A 385 -13.46 -6.25 -11.31
N ARG A 386 -14.72 -6.66 -11.34
CA ARG A 386 -15.18 -7.75 -10.48
C ARG A 386 -14.76 -9.10 -11.08
N LEU A 387 -13.79 -9.76 -10.47
CA LEU A 387 -13.39 -11.11 -10.85
C LEU A 387 -14.43 -12.13 -10.36
N TYR A 388 -14.82 -12.04 -9.09
CA TYR A 388 -15.84 -12.91 -8.50
C TYR A 388 -16.63 -12.16 -7.41
N LYS A 389 -17.69 -12.78 -6.89
CA LYS A 389 -18.40 -12.28 -5.70
C LYS A 389 -17.86 -12.96 -4.44
N PRO A 390 -17.05 -12.28 -3.61
CA PRO A 390 -16.64 -12.84 -2.34
C PRO A 390 -17.81 -12.88 -1.36
N LYS A 391 -17.72 -13.77 -0.37
CA LYS A 391 -18.57 -13.74 0.80
C LYS A 391 -17.87 -12.94 1.91
N PRO A 392 -18.62 -12.40 2.88
CA PRO A 392 -18.01 -11.82 4.07
C PRO A 392 -17.09 -12.84 4.76
N TYR A 393 -16.04 -12.38 5.42
CA TYR A 393 -15.02 -13.27 6.00
C TYR A 393 -15.56 -14.24 7.07
N TYR A 394 -16.75 -13.94 7.63
CA TYR A 394 -17.47 -14.75 8.60
C TYR A 394 -18.36 -15.84 7.99
N ASP A 395 -18.51 -15.86 6.67
CA ASP A 395 -19.27 -16.88 5.94
C ASP A 395 -18.32 -17.72 5.08
N GLN A 396 -18.57 -19.03 5.02
CA GLN A 396 -17.80 -19.94 4.17
C GLN A 396 -18.34 -19.93 2.73
N MET A 397 -17.42 -19.87 1.77
CA MET A 397 -17.73 -19.99 0.36
C MET A 397 -17.60 -21.45 -0.08
N GLU A 398 -18.71 -22.04 -0.56
CA GLU A 398 -18.70 -23.41 -1.10
C GLU A 398 -18.45 -23.43 -2.60
N VAL A 399 -19.02 -22.46 -3.32
CA VAL A 399 -18.97 -22.31 -4.77
C VAL A 399 -18.65 -20.85 -5.12
N VAL A 400 -17.85 -20.65 -6.17
CA VAL A 400 -17.54 -19.31 -6.69
C VAL A 400 -18.75 -18.76 -7.44
N GLU A 401 -19.39 -17.74 -6.86
CA GLU A 401 -20.50 -17.04 -7.51
C GLU A 401 -19.99 -15.94 -8.46
N LYS A 402 -20.62 -15.84 -9.64
CA LYS A 402 -20.43 -14.73 -10.61
C LYS A 402 -18.96 -14.52 -10.99
N LEU A 403 -18.27 -15.58 -11.39
CA LEU A 403 -16.95 -15.49 -11.99
C LEU A 403 -17.04 -14.80 -13.36
N ASP A 404 -16.20 -13.80 -13.60
CA ASP A 404 -16.06 -13.13 -14.89
C ASP A 404 -14.72 -13.47 -15.54
N MET A 405 -14.76 -14.35 -16.54
CA MET A 405 -13.57 -14.76 -17.29
C MET A 405 -13.01 -13.64 -18.16
N ASN A 406 -13.79 -12.63 -18.54
CA ASN A 406 -13.25 -11.49 -19.29
C ASN A 406 -12.27 -10.69 -18.43
N VAL A 407 -12.57 -10.52 -17.15
CA VAL A 407 -11.65 -9.87 -16.19
C VAL A 407 -10.36 -10.69 -16.05
N PHE A 408 -10.48 -12.01 -15.99
CA PHE A 408 -9.31 -12.89 -15.97
C PHE A 408 -8.49 -12.77 -17.26
N HIS A 409 -9.11 -12.76 -18.45
CA HIS A 409 -8.41 -12.55 -19.71
C HIS A 409 -7.70 -11.20 -19.78
N LYS A 410 -8.29 -10.13 -19.24
CA LYS A 410 -7.60 -8.83 -19.11
C LYS A 410 -6.39 -8.89 -18.19
N PHE A 411 -6.50 -9.63 -17.08
CA PHE A 411 -5.36 -9.90 -16.21
C PHE A 411 -4.25 -10.67 -16.95
N VAL A 412 -4.60 -11.71 -17.72
CA VAL A 412 -3.64 -12.45 -18.56
C VAL A 412 -3.00 -11.54 -19.61
N ALA A 413 -3.80 -10.73 -20.31
CA ALA A 413 -3.33 -9.79 -21.31
C ALA A 413 -2.35 -8.75 -20.73
N LEU A 414 -2.63 -8.23 -19.53
CA LEU A 414 -1.70 -7.35 -18.82
C LEU A 414 -0.35 -8.03 -18.55
N MET A 415 -0.39 -9.29 -18.09
CA MET A 415 0.79 -10.04 -17.66
C MET A 415 1.64 -10.60 -18.81
N VAL A 416 1.04 -10.86 -19.97
CA VAL A 416 1.74 -11.40 -21.16
C VAL A 416 1.98 -10.32 -22.22
N GLY A 417 1.27 -9.19 -22.14
CA GLY A 417 1.36 -8.10 -23.10
C GLY A 417 2.74 -7.46 -23.17
N PHE A 418 3.52 -7.85 -24.18
CA PHE A 418 4.74 -7.14 -24.56
C PHE A 418 4.39 -5.94 -25.43
N GLY A 419 4.96 -4.77 -25.08
CA GLY A 419 4.90 -3.60 -25.94
C GLY A 419 5.84 -3.77 -27.12
N ALA A 420 5.29 -3.83 -28.32
CA ALA A 420 6.00 -3.30 -29.47
C ALA A 420 5.56 -1.83 -29.60
N PRO A 421 6.46 -0.84 -29.53
CA PRO A 421 6.10 0.50 -29.93
C PRO A 421 5.60 0.40 -31.38
N HIS A 422 4.44 0.99 -31.67
CA HIS A 422 3.99 1.12 -33.05
C HIS A 422 5.15 1.74 -33.85
N ALA A 423 5.68 0.97 -34.81
CA ALA A 423 6.62 1.47 -35.78
C ALA A 423 5.86 2.37 -36.74
N HIS A 424 5.70 3.64 -36.38
CA HIS A 424 5.30 4.71 -37.28
C HIS A 424 6.28 5.86 -37.16
#